data_AF-A0A4Z2H7W3-F1
#
_entry.id   AF-A0A4Z2H7W3-F1
#
_cell.length_a   1.000
_cell.length_b   1.000
_cell.length_c   1.000
_cell.angle_alpha   90.00
_cell.angle_beta   90.00
_cell.angle_gamma   90.00
#
_symmetry.space_group_name_H-M   'P 1'
#
loop_
_entity.id
_entity.type
_entity.pdbx_description
1 polymer ?
#
loop_
_entity_poly.entity_id
_entity_poly.type
_entity_poly.pdbx_seq_one_letter_code
_entity_poly.pdbx_strand_id
1 'polypeptide(L)'
;MSAELELPFRQDGQLTELMRLRVQSLHQRGAARQDGERLLLPNEAVYRLDFSQQSLGFSRWTVALAEPGRLSVTAISQLWTPDLTHLMTRQLLEPVGVFWRAAGGGGGDDAPVQRYEADAHEFGERIAELAKVRKAMYFLFAYADGCSPQTVDCSITFTRIFPRWTGETGSCCLIRLPSCVMTVANKEGERRADLAAQPPHFTGRRADETVTVAVEEEPRVR
;
A
#
# COMPACT_ATOMS: atom_id res chain seq x y z
N MET A 1 8.04 -4.27 -22.38
CA MET A 1 6.68 -4.30 -21.79
C MET A 1 6.79 -3.78 -20.36
N SER A 2 6.24 -2.62 -20.06
CA SER A 2 6.13 -2.12 -18.69
C SER A 2 5.15 -3.02 -17.94
N ALA A 3 5.60 -3.67 -16.87
CA ALA A 3 4.71 -4.48 -16.04
C ALA A 3 3.77 -3.55 -15.27
N GLU A 4 2.47 -3.63 -15.56
CA GLU A 4 1.44 -2.96 -14.78
C GLU A 4 1.24 -3.67 -13.43
N LEU A 5 0.86 -2.90 -12.42
CA LEU A 5 0.55 -3.34 -11.08
C LEU A 5 -0.76 -2.68 -10.65
N GLU A 6 -1.82 -3.45 -10.62
CA GLU A 6 -3.11 -3.01 -10.08
C GLU A 6 -3.16 -3.27 -8.58
N LEU A 7 -3.52 -2.23 -7.81
CA LEU A 7 -3.64 -2.27 -6.37
C LEU A 7 -5.08 -1.91 -5.98
N PRO A 8 -5.86 -2.86 -5.41
CA PRO A 8 -7.21 -2.58 -4.94
C PRO A 8 -7.18 -1.83 -3.60
N PHE A 9 -8.11 -0.89 -3.41
CA PHE A 9 -8.32 -0.26 -2.12
C PHE A 9 -9.04 -1.24 -1.18
N ARG A 10 -8.47 -1.48 0.00
CA ARG A 10 -9.05 -2.39 1.00
C ARG A 10 -9.71 -1.58 2.09
N GLN A 11 -10.97 -1.86 2.39
CA GLN A 11 -11.65 -1.21 3.51
C GLN A 11 -10.97 -1.61 4.83
N ASP A 12 -10.64 -0.63 5.65
CA ASP A 12 -10.15 -0.84 7.00
C ASP A 12 -11.33 -0.71 7.98
N GLY A 13 -12.03 -1.82 8.19
CA GLY A 13 -13.22 -1.86 9.05
C GLY A 13 -12.90 -1.56 10.51
N GLN A 14 -11.73 -1.99 11.00
CA GLN A 14 -11.31 -1.76 12.39
C GLN A 14 -11.05 -0.28 12.63
N LEU A 15 -10.25 0.36 11.76
CA LEU A 15 -9.96 1.79 11.88
C LEU A 15 -11.21 2.65 11.66
N THR A 16 -12.06 2.26 10.71
CA THR A 16 -13.37 2.90 10.50
C THR A 16 -14.20 2.88 11.78
N GLU A 17 -14.27 1.74 12.46
CA GLU A 17 -15.04 1.59 13.70
C GLU A 17 -14.42 2.42 14.85
N LEU A 18 -13.10 2.38 15.01
CA LEU A 18 -12.41 3.20 16.01
C LEU A 18 -12.70 4.70 15.84
N MET A 19 -12.70 5.18 14.59
CA MET A 19 -13.05 6.57 14.29
C MET A 19 -14.53 6.87 14.55
N ARG A 20 -15.46 5.93 14.33
CA ARG A 20 -16.88 6.09 14.67
C ARG A 20 -17.12 6.10 16.17
N LEU A 21 -16.47 5.22 16.91
CA LEU A 21 -16.51 5.18 18.37
C LEU A 21 -16.00 6.49 18.99
N ARG A 22 -15.02 7.15 18.37
CA ARG A 22 -14.57 8.48 18.79
C ARG A 22 -15.70 9.51 18.72
N VAL A 23 -16.47 9.53 17.63
CA VAL A 23 -17.64 10.42 17.49
C VAL A 23 -18.69 10.12 18.56
N GLN A 24 -19.02 8.85 18.75
CA GLN A 24 -20.00 8.42 19.76
C GLN A 24 -19.56 8.79 21.18
N SER A 25 -18.27 8.58 21.51
CA SER A 25 -17.70 8.89 22.82
C SER A 25 -17.75 10.39 23.14
N LEU A 26 -17.45 11.25 22.16
CA LEU A 26 -17.58 12.71 22.31
C LEU A 26 -19.04 13.10 22.56
N HIS A 27 -19.96 12.53 21.80
CA HIS A 27 -21.39 12.79 21.96
C HIS A 27 -21.92 12.36 23.34
N GLN A 28 -21.59 11.13 23.78
CA GLN A 28 -22.01 10.59 25.07
C GLN A 28 -21.46 11.40 26.26
N ARG A 29 -20.25 11.95 26.13
CA ARG A 29 -19.59 12.74 27.18
C ARG A 29 -19.95 14.23 27.12
N GLY A 30 -20.69 14.68 26.10
CA GLY A 30 -20.93 16.10 25.85
C GLY A 30 -19.63 16.91 25.63
N ALA A 31 -18.56 16.24 25.19
CA ALA A 31 -17.25 16.85 25.01
C ALA A 31 -17.08 17.40 23.59
N ALA A 32 -16.35 18.51 23.47
CA ALA A 32 -15.94 19.03 22.17
C ALA A 32 -14.81 18.18 21.57
N ARG A 33 -14.79 18.09 20.23
CA ARG A 33 -13.64 17.57 19.49
C ARG A 33 -12.41 18.45 19.73
N GLN A 34 -11.21 17.91 19.53
CA GLN A 34 -9.99 18.71 19.52
C GLN A 34 -10.05 19.71 18.36
N ASP A 35 -9.38 20.86 18.52
CA ASP A 35 -9.33 21.85 17.46
C ASP A 35 -8.65 21.27 16.20
N GLY A 36 -9.30 21.47 15.05
CA GLY A 36 -8.87 20.88 13.77
C GLY A 36 -9.08 19.35 13.62
N GLU A 37 -9.61 18.65 14.63
CA GLU A 37 -9.86 17.19 14.57
C GLU A 37 -10.90 16.86 13.49
N ARG A 38 -10.59 15.88 12.66
CA ARG A 38 -11.47 15.35 11.62
C ARG A 38 -12.20 14.12 12.14
N LEU A 39 -13.47 14.32 12.50
CA LEU A 39 -14.39 13.24 12.86
C LEU A 39 -14.95 12.58 11.59
N LEU A 40 -15.04 11.26 11.57
CA LEU A 40 -15.56 10.51 10.42
C LEU A 40 -17.06 10.76 10.24
N LEU A 41 -17.49 11.04 9.01
CA LEU A 41 -18.91 11.22 8.70
C LEU A 41 -19.63 9.85 8.61
N PRO A 42 -20.96 9.80 8.78
CA PRO A 42 -21.71 8.54 8.71
C PRO A 42 -21.54 7.79 7.38
N ASN A 43 -21.44 8.54 6.28
CA ASN A 43 -21.28 8.06 4.91
C ASN A 43 -19.80 7.92 4.48
N GLU A 44 -18.86 7.92 5.43
CA GLU A 44 -17.44 7.76 5.14
C GLU A 44 -16.89 6.45 5.68
N ALA A 45 -15.92 5.87 4.98
CA ALA A 45 -15.16 4.74 5.47
C ALA A 45 -13.68 4.92 5.16
N VAL A 46 -12.85 4.32 6.02
CA VAL A 46 -11.40 4.36 5.86
C VAL A 46 -10.98 3.21 4.95
N TYR A 47 -10.13 3.52 3.99
CA TYR A 47 -9.52 2.56 3.08
C TYR A 47 -8.00 2.61 3.21
N ARG A 48 -7.38 1.48 2.90
CA ARG A 48 -5.95 1.29 2.92
C ARG A 48 -5.49 0.79 1.56
N LEU A 49 -4.39 1.35 1.08
CA LEU A 49 -3.67 0.89 -0.10
C LEU A 49 -2.29 0.42 0.33
N ASP A 50 -1.94 -0.82 0.00
CA ASP A 50 -0.64 -1.41 0.29
C ASP A 50 0.22 -1.45 -0.97
N PHE A 51 1.36 -0.77 -0.94
CA PHE A 51 2.32 -0.73 -2.02
C PHE A 51 3.30 -1.89 -1.91
N SER A 52 3.19 -2.84 -2.84
CA SER A 52 4.17 -3.94 -2.96
C SER A 52 5.51 -3.50 -3.51
N GLN A 53 5.57 -2.31 -4.16
CA GLN A 53 6.75 -1.66 -4.72
C GLN A 53 6.65 -0.15 -4.54
N GLN A 54 7.78 0.55 -4.52
CA GLN A 54 7.81 2.00 -4.25
C GLN A 54 8.26 2.86 -5.45
N SER A 55 8.86 2.26 -6.48
CA SER A 55 9.19 2.94 -7.75
C SER A 55 8.04 2.75 -8.75
N LEU A 56 7.01 3.55 -8.59
CA LEU A 56 5.76 3.46 -9.34
C LEU A 56 5.54 4.74 -10.15
N GLY A 57 5.00 4.60 -11.36
CA GLY A 57 4.42 5.69 -12.14
C GLY A 57 2.92 5.46 -12.27
N PHE A 58 2.11 6.49 -12.11
CA PHE A 58 0.67 6.32 -12.23
C PHE A 58 0.28 5.97 -13.68
N SER A 59 -0.76 5.16 -13.82
CA SER A 59 -1.30 4.76 -15.13
C SER A 59 -2.77 5.15 -15.24
N ARG A 60 -3.62 4.57 -14.39
CA ARG A 60 -5.08 4.82 -14.44
C ARG A 60 -5.76 4.47 -13.12
N TRP A 61 -6.92 5.09 -12.93
CA TRP A 61 -7.94 4.64 -12.00
C TRP A 61 -8.87 3.63 -12.67
N THR A 62 -9.23 2.59 -11.95
CA THR A 62 -10.32 1.66 -12.28
C THR A 62 -11.36 1.78 -11.18
N VAL A 63 -12.49 2.41 -11.50
CA VAL A 63 -13.60 2.58 -10.55
C VAL A 63 -14.87 2.07 -11.19
N ALA A 64 -15.53 1.15 -10.52
CA ALA A 64 -16.85 0.65 -10.88
C ALA A 64 -17.84 1.01 -9.77
N LEU A 65 -18.96 1.60 -10.16
CA LEU A 65 -20.07 1.94 -9.27
C LEU A 65 -21.28 1.16 -9.77
N ALA A 66 -21.72 0.09 -9.10
CA ALA A 66 -22.84 -0.73 -9.58
C ALA A 66 -24.13 0.10 -9.72
N GLU A 67 -24.39 0.96 -8.75
CA GLU A 67 -25.56 1.82 -8.70
C GLU A 67 -25.21 3.28 -9.06
N PRO A 68 -26.17 4.08 -9.55
CA PRO A 68 -26.00 5.52 -9.63
C PRO A 68 -25.60 6.10 -8.27
N GLY A 69 -24.66 7.05 -8.29
CA GLY A 69 -24.12 7.60 -7.07
C GLY A 69 -22.81 8.33 -7.31
N ARG A 70 -22.23 8.83 -6.23
CA ARG A 70 -20.94 9.54 -6.25
C ARG A 70 -20.03 9.05 -5.15
N LEU A 71 -18.79 8.79 -5.53
CA LEU A 71 -17.68 8.43 -4.67
C LEU A 71 -16.65 9.56 -4.68
N SER A 72 -16.28 10.03 -3.50
CA SER A 72 -15.11 10.91 -3.32
C SER A 72 -14.02 10.18 -2.56
N VAL A 73 -12.81 10.16 -3.12
CA VAL A 73 -11.63 9.52 -2.55
C VAL A 73 -10.62 10.60 -2.14
N THR A 74 -10.38 10.72 -0.85
CA THR A 74 -9.43 11.69 -0.29
C THR A 74 -8.26 10.96 0.33
N ALA A 75 -7.03 11.26 -0.11
CA ALA A 75 -5.84 10.74 0.52
C ALA A 75 -5.58 11.37 1.88
N ILE A 76 -4.97 10.60 2.78
CA ILE A 76 -4.47 11.10 4.05
C ILE A 76 -2.94 11.17 4.00
N SER A 77 -2.38 12.23 4.59
CA SER A 77 -0.94 12.43 4.73
C SER A 77 -0.24 11.20 5.30
N GLN A 78 0.87 10.80 4.67
CA GLN A 78 1.71 9.68 5.09
C GLN A 78 2.38 9.86 6.47
N LEU A 79 2.32 11.08 7.03
CA LEU A 79 2.82 11.38 8.37
C LEU A 79 1.79 11.03 9.46
N TRP A 80 0.51 10.86 9.10
CA TRP A 80 -0.50 10.42 10.06
C TRP A 80 -0.28 8.95 10.42
N THR A 81 -0.35 8.65 11.72
CA THR A 81 -0.27 7.29 12.23
C THR A 81 -1.53 7.05 13.08
N PRO A 82 -2.47 6.19 12.61
CA PRO A 82 -3.79 6.06 13.23
C PRO A 82 -3.75 5.63 14.70
N ASP A 83 -2.72 4.86 15.10
CA ASP A 83 -2.55 4.39 16.47
C ASP A 83 -2.06 5.48 17.45
N LEU A 84 -1.48 6.58 16.92
CA LEU A 84 -0.81 7.59 17.74
C LEU A 84 -1.63 8.87 17.90
N THR A 85 -2.36 9.32 16.87
CA THR A 85 -3.10 10.58 16.93
C THR A 85 -4.44 10.50 16.21
N HIS A 86 -5.40 11.30 16.66
CA HIS A 86 -6.63 11.55 15.89
C HIS A 86 -6.29 12.21 14.55
N LEU A 87 -7.10 11.91 13.54
CA LEU A 87 -6.97 12.51 12.21
C LEU A 87 -7.29 14.01 12.29
N MET A 88 -6.48 14.84 11.63
CA MET A 88 -6.68 16.29 11.56
C MET A 88 -7.10 16.70 10.14
N THR A 89 -7.96 17.70 10.00
CA THR A 89 -8.45 18.16 8.68
C THR A 89 -7.32 18.54 7.73
N ARG A 90 -6.25 19.17 8.26
CA ARG A 90 -5.05 19.54 7.49
C ARG A 90 -4.24 18.36 6.93
N GLN A 91 -4.51 17.13 7.39
CA GLN A 91 -3.85 15.92 6.90
C GLN A 91 -4.58 15.32 5.69
N LEU A 92 -5.77 15.80 5.36
CA LEU A 92 -6.45 15.45 4.12
C LEU A 92 -5.74 16.14 2.95
N LEU A 93 -5.42 15.36 1.92
CA LEU A 93 -4.66 15.84 0.77
C LEU A 93 -5.59 16.15 -0.40
N GLU A 94 -5.19 17.17 -1.16
CA GLU A 94 -5.78 17.53 -2.46
C GLU A 94 -4.84 17.11 -3.60
N PRO A 95 -5.33 16.92 -4.84
CA PRO A 95 -6.75 16.94 -5.20
C PRO A 95 -7.51 15.70 -4.70
N VAL A 96 -8.83 15.81 -4.56
CA VAL A 96 -9.75 14.70 -4.28
C VAL A 96 -10.16 14.00 -5.58
N GLY A 97 -10.08 12.67 -5.60
CA GLY A 97 -10.61 11.88 -6.72
C GLY A 97 -12.13 11.77 -6.61
N VAL A 98 -12.87 12.38 -7.54
CA VAL A 98 -14.34 12.32 -7.58
C VAL A 98 -14.81 11.49 -8.77
N PHE A 99 -15.63 10.48 -8.50
CA PHE A 99 -16.16 9.52 -9.45
C PHE A 99 -17.67 9.42 -9.30
N TRP A 100 -18.43 9.41 -10.39
CA TRP A 100 -19.89 9.33 -10.29
C TRP A 100 -20.54 8.63 -11.48
N ARG A 101 -21.76 8.14 -11.23
CA ARG A 101 -22.66 7.57 -12.24
C ARG A 101 -24.02 8.25 -12.09
N ALA A 102 -24.50 8.90 -13.14
CA ALA A 102 -25.77 9.63 -13.12
C ALA A 102 -26.97 8.68 -13.21
N ALA A 103 -28.05 9.01 -12.49
CA ALA A 103 -29.33 8.28 -12.60
C ALA A 103 -29.97 8.55 -13.98
N GLY A 104 -30.19 7.51 -14.78
CA GLY A 104 -30.81 7.63 -16.11
C GLY A 104 -29.84 7.72 -17.29
N GLY A 105 -28.53 7.57 -17.07
CA GLY A 105 -27.60 7.32 -18.17
C GLY A 105 -27.90 5.93 -18.75
N GLY A 106 -28.57 5.86 -19.90
CA GLY A 106 -29.14 4.65 -20.52
C GLY A 106 -28.16 3.57 -20.98
N GLY A 107 -27.03 3.38 -20.31
CA GLY A 107 -26.26 2.14 -20.36
C GLY A 107 -26.64 1.30 -19.14
N GLY A 108 -26.75 -0.01 -19.28
CA GLY A 108 -26.90 -0.91 -18.15
C GLY A 108 -25.68 -0.86 -17.21
N ASP A 109 -25.40 -1.95 -16.50
CA ASP A 109 -24.29 -2.07 -15.55
C ASP A 109 -22.90 -1.61 -16.09
N ASP A 110 -22.76 -1.56 -17.42
CA ASP A 110 -21.54 -1.23 -18.18
C ASP A 110 -21.38 0.27 -18.55
N ALA A 111 -22.25 1.16 -18.07
CA ALA A 111 -22.09 2.60 -18.33
C ALA A 111 -20.78 3.14 -17.70
N PRO A 112 -19.94 3.90 -18.44
CA PRO A 112 -18.65 4.35 -17.94
C PRO A 112 -18.83 5.34 -16.78
N VAL A 113 -18.04 5.14 -15.72
CA VAL A 113 -17.99 6.04 -14.56
C VAL A 113 -17.38 7.38 -14.97
N GLN A 114 -18.07 8.47 -14.66
CA GLN A 114 -17.60 9.83 -14.92
C GLN A 114 -16.63 10.26 -13.82
N ARG A 115 -15.66 11.11 -14.17
CA ARG A 115 -14.65 11.65 -13.25
C ARG A 115 -14.14 13.00 -13.71
N TYR A 116 -13.61 13.80 -12.79
CA TYR A 116 -12.80 14.97 -13.14
C TYR A 116 -11.42 14.51 -13.57
N GLU A 117 -11.15 14.48 -14.88
CA GLU A 117 -9.95 13.82 -15.43
C GLU A 117 -8.63 14.45 -14.95
N ALA A 118 -8.55 15.78 -14.90
CA ALA A 118 -7.35 16.49 -14.46
C ALA A 118 -7.03 16.17 -12.99
N ASP A 119 -8.01 16.37 -12.11
CA ASP A 119 -7.88 16.11 -10.67
C ASP A 119 -7.58 14.62 -10.40
N ALA A 120 -8.27 13.71 -11.08
CA ALA A 120 -8.03 12.27 -10.93
C ALA A 120 -6.63 11.87 -11.39
N HIS A 121 -6.12 12.46 -12.48
CA HIS A 121 -4.77 12.18 -12.97
C HIS A 121 -3.70 12.74 -12.02
N GLU A 122 -3.80 14.02 -11.63
CA GLU A 122 -2.89 14.62 -10.65
C GLU A 122 -2.91 13.88 -9.32
N PHE A 123 -4.10 13.46 -8.86
CA PHE A 123 -4.25 12.69 -7.65
C PHE A 123 -3.49 11.35 -7.73
N GLY A 124 -3.61 10.65 -8.86
CA GLY A 124 -2.91 9.40 -9.12
C GLY A 124 -1.39 9.54 -9.10
N GLU A 125 -0.85 10.55 -9.78
CA GLU A 125 0.59 10.88 -9.77
C GLU A 125 1.08 11.20 -8.34
N ARG A 126 0.29 11.96 -7.57
CA ARG A 126 0.62 12.27 -6.18
C ARG A 126 0.66 11.02 -5.29
N ILE A 127 -0.24 10.05 -5.50
CA ILE A 127 -0.20 8.77 -4.79
C ILE A 127 1.08 8.00 -5.15
N ALA A 128 1.48 8.00 -6.43
CA ALA A 128 2.71 7.34 -6.87
C ALA A 128 3.96 7.92 -6.18
N GLU A 129 4.04 9.24 -6.03
CA GLU A 129 5.11 9.90 -5.28
C GLU A 129 5.07 9.56 -3.78
N LEU A 130 3.88 9.52 -3.18
CA LEU A 130 3.72 9.17 -1.76
C LEU A 130 4.02 7.70 -1.46
N ALA A 131 3.93 6.80 -2.44
CA ALA A 131 4.34 5.40 -2.31
C ALA A 131 5.85 5.26 -1.99
N LYS A 132 6.67 6.25 -2.35
CA LYS A 132 8.10 6.30 -2.02
C LYS A 132 8.34 6.48 -0.51
N VAL A 133 7.39 7.07 0.20
CA VAL A 133 7.52 7.43 1.62
C VAL A 133 7.24 6.23 2.53
N ARG A 134 6.13 5.51 2.30
CA ARG A 134 5.72 4.35 3.12
C ARG A 134 5.02 3.29 2.27
N LYS A 135 5.06 2.04 2.74
CA LYS A 135 4.45 0.87 2.07
C LYS A 135 2.94 0.78 2.22
N ALA A 136 2.32 1.58 3.08
CA ALA A 136 0.88 1.63 3.26
C ALA A 136 0.43 3.09 3.27
N MET A 137 -0.77 3.34 2.76
CA MET A 137 -1.39 4.66 2.76
C MET A 137 -2.87 4.55 3.08
N TYR A 138 -3.40 5.53 3.80
CA TYR A 138 -4.81 5.57 4.18
C TYR A 138 -5.57 6.63 3.38
N PHE A 139 -6.84 6.35 3.17
CA PHE A 139 -7.77 7.15 2.38
C PHE A 139 -9.12 7.22 3.09
N LEU A 140 -9.83 8.32 2.88
CA LEU A 140 -11.26 8.42 3.19
C LEU A 140 -12.06 8.26 1.91
N PHE A 141 -12.98 7.31 1.91
CA PHE A 141 -14.00 7.19 0.86
C PHE A 141 -15.29 7.78 1.41
N ALA A 142 -15.80 8.81 0.75
CA ALA A 142 -17.10 9.41 1.06
C ALA A 142 -18.11 8.99 -0.01
N TYR A 143 -19.20 8.38 0.44
CA TYR A 143 -20.28 7.88 -0.40
C TYR A 143 -21.44 8.86 -0.42
N ALA A 144 -21.93 9.21 -1.60
CA ALA A 144 -23.06 10.10 -1.77
C ALA A 144 -24.06 9.55 -2.80
N ASP A 145 -25.27 10.10 -2.76
CA ASP A 145 -26.29 9.91 -3.79
C ASP A 145 -26.74 8.44 -3.96
N GLY A 146 -26.81 7.69 -2.85
CA GLY A 146 -27.27 6.30 -2.81
C GLY A 146 -26.15 5.25 -2.86
N CYS A 147 -24.92 5.67 -3.15
CA CYS A 147 -23.76 4.79 -3.18
C CYS A 147 -23.43 4.21 -1.80
N SER A 148 -22.94 2.96 -1.74
CA SER A 148 -22.46 2.34 -0.51
C SER A 148 -21.12 1.59 -0.73
N PRO A 149 -20.40 1.21 0.34
CA PRO A 149 -19.16 0.43 0.21
C PRO A 149 -19.32 -0.90 -0.56
N GLN A 150 -20.51 -1.50 -0.55
CA GLN A 150 -20.78 -2.78 -1.21
C GLN A 150 -21.01 -2.64 -2.72
N THR A 151 -21.33 -1.43 -3.18
CA THR A 151 -21.65 -1.15 -4.59
C THR A 151 -20.47 -0.53 -5.33
N VAL A 152 -19.27 -0.51 -4.73
CA VAL A 152 -18.09 0.17 -5.25
C VAL A 152 -16.89 -0.77 -5.28
N ASP A 153 -16.33 -0.93 -6.47
CA ASP A 153 -14.99 -1.48 -6.65
C ASP A 153 -14.06 -0.36 -7.10
N CYS A 154 -12.95 -0.19 -6.39
CA CYS A 154 -11.97 0.85 -6.67
C CYS A 154 -10.56 0.27 -6.59
N SER A 155 -9.79 0.47 -7.65
CA SER A 155 -8.38 0.14 -7.72
C SER A 155 -7.62 1.23 -8.48
N ILE A 156 -6.31 1.24 -8.26
CA ILE A 156 -5.38 2.12 -8.97
C ILE A 156 -4.31 1.25 -9.63
N THR A 157 -4.04 1.54 -10.90
CA THR A 157 -2.99 0.85 -11.66
C THR A 157 -1.77 1.73 -11.78
N PHE A 158 -0.61 1.14 -11.50
CA PHE A 158 0.70 1.76 -11.67
C PHE A 158 1.53 1.00 -12.71
N THR A 159 2.44 1.69 -13.35
CA THR A 159 3.56 1.09 -14.08
C THR A 159 4.78 1.02 -13.18
N ARG A 160 5.55 -0.06 -13.30
CA ARG A 160 6.84 -0.14 -12.59
C ARG A 160 7.86 0.73 -13.30
N ILE A 161 8.41 1.70 -12.58
CA ILE A 161 9.53 2.50 -13.07
C ILE A 161 10.81 1.74 -12.72
N PHE A 162 11.37 1.08 -13.73
CA PHE A 162 12.75 0.61 -13.64
C PHE A 162 13.65 1.83 -13.75
N PRO A 163 14.65 2.00 -12.85
CA PRO A 163 15.64 3.05 -13.03
C PRO A 163 16.30 2.84 -14.41
N ARG A 164 16.07 3.79 -15.32
CA ARG A 164 16.71 3.80 -16.63
C ARG A 164 18.18 4.09 -16.36
N TRP A 165 19.05 3.13 -16.63
CA TRP A 165 20.49 3.30 -16.51
C TRP A 165 20.93 4.35 -17.54
N THR A 166 21.09 5.61 -17.11
CA THR A 166 21.77 6.63 -17.92
C THR A 166 23.26 6.40 -17.71
N GLY A 167 23.87 5.70 -18.66
CA GLY A 167 25.28 5.35 -18.63
C GLY A 167 26.17 6.58 -18.80
N GLU A 168 26.36 7.34 -17.73
CA GLU A 168 27.42 8.34 -17.57
C GLU A 168 27.92 8.31 -16.13
N THR A 169 28.48 7.18 -15.74
CA THR A 169 29.62 6.98 -14.82
C THR A 169 29.59 5.52 -14.37
N GLY A 170 30.68 4.80 -14.66
CA GLY A 170 30.81 3.38 -14.37
C GLY A 170 30.90 3.09 -12.86
N SER A 171 30.50 1.85 -12.52
CA SER A 171 30.46 1.23 -11.17
C SER A 171 29.12 1.46 -10.45
N CYS A 172 28.35 0.45 -10.03
CA CYS A 172 28.74 -0.88 -9.56
C CYS A 172 27.67 -1.96 -9.86
N CYS A 173 28.16 -3.20 -9.86
CA CYS A 173 27.51 -4.46 -10.20
C CYS A 173 26.19 -4.76 -9.46
N LEU A 174 25.20 -5.27 -10.21
CA LEU A 174 24.27 -6.31 -9.75
C LEU A 174 23.55 -6.91 -10.97
N ILE A 175 24.24 -7.80 -11.68
CA ILE A 175 23.57 -8.77 -12.55
C ILE A 175 23.13 -9.92 -11.65
N ARG A 176 21.82 -10.05 -11.44
CA ARG A 176 21.22 -11.32 -11.02
C ARG A 176 20.51 -11.91 -12.23
N LEU A 177 21.20 -12.81 -12.94
CA LEU A 177 20.58 -13.84 -13.76
C LEU A 177 21.29 -15.19 -13.52
N PRO A 178 20.57 -16.31 -13.68
CA PRO A 178 20.84 -17.56 -12.98
C PRO A 178 21.85 -18.44 -13.74
N SER A 179 22.61 -19.22 -12.98
CA SER A 179 23.29 -20.45 -13.41
C SER A 179 24.01 -20.40 -14.76
N CYS A 180 25.18 -19.77 -14.81
CA CYS A 180 26.23 -20.13 -15.77
C CYS A 180 27.50 -20.45 -14.98
N VAL A 181 27.88 -21.72 -14.98
CA VAL A 181 29.17 -22.21 -14.48
C VAL A 181 30.25 -21.62 -15.40
N MET A 182 31.02 -20.66 -14.90
CA MET A 182 32.20 -20.15 -15.58
C MET A 182 33.33 -21.17 -15.37
N THR A 183 33.57 -22.01 -16.38
CA THR A 183 34.83 -22.76 -16.49
C THR A 183 35.94 -21.77 -16.83
N VAL A 184 36.80 -21.48 -15.85
CA VAL A 184 38.01 -20.70 -16.07
C VAL A 184 39.01 -21.58 -16.81
N ALA A 185 39.23 -21.28 -18.09
CA ALA A 185 40.32 -21.87 -18.88
C ALA A 185 41.65 -21.23 -18.43
N ASN A 186 42.39 -21.92 -17.56
CA ASN A 186 43.78 -21.60 -17.28
C ASN A 186 44.67 -22.18 -18.37
N LYS A 187 45.56 -21.33 -18.90
CA LYS A 187 46.60 -21.69 -19.87
C LYS A 187 47.47 -22.82 -19.33
N GLU A 188 47.75 -23.76 -20.22
CA GLU A 188 48.62 -24.92 -20.07
C GLU A 188 49.99 -24.57 -19.47
N GLY A 189 50.45 -25.40 -18.54
CA GLY A 189 51.75 -25.33 -17.89
C GLY A 189 51.99 -26.52 -16.97
N GLU A 190 52.22 -27.69 -17.58
CA GLU A 190 52.97 -28.86 -17.11
C GLU A 190 52.76 -29.50 -15.71
N ARG A 191 52.36 -30.79 -15.79
CA ARG A 191 52.84 -31.98 -15.07
C ARG A 191 52.40 -32.25 -13.61
N ARG A 192 51.82 -33.47 -13.51
CA ARG A 192 52.01 -34.57 -12.53
C ARG A 192 50.87 -34.87 -11.53
N ALA A 193 50.29 -36.05 -11.79
CA ALA A 193 50.03 -37.18 -10.89
C ALA A 193 48.89 -37.10 -9.86
N ASP A 194 47.90 -37.98 -10.10
CA ASP A 194 47.31 -38.96 -9.18
C ASP A 194 46.89 -38.53 -7.76
N LEU A 195 45.58 -38.59 -7.45
CA LEU A 195 44.97 -39.67 -6.65
C LEU A 195 43.48 -39.38 -6.29
N ALA A 196 42.64 -40.39 -6.56
CA ALA A 196 41.51 -40.91 -5.77
C ALA A 196 40.33 -40.04 -5.27
N ALA A 197 39.16 -40.64 -5.49
CA ALA A 197 37.81 -40.26 -5.10
C ALA A 197 37.46 -40.47 -3.60
N GLN A 198 36.53 -39.67 -3.08
CA GLN A 198 35.20 -40.05 -2.53
C GLN A 198 34.63 -38.95 -1.60
N PRO A 199 33.29 -38.79 -1.51
CA PRO A 199 32.65 -37.85 -0.58
C PRO A 199 32.20 -38.55 0.71
N PRO A 200 32.14 -37.87 1.87
CA PRO A 200 31.46 -38.42 3.02
C PRO A 200 29.98 -37.99 3.03
N HIS A 201 29.11 -38.99 2.99
CA HIS A 201 27.86 -38.98 3.72
C HIS A 201 28.14 -38.85 5.22
N PHE A 202 27.42 -37.99 5.95
CA PHE A 202 27.15 -38.27 7.35
C PHE A 202 25.80 -37.69 7.79
N THR A 203 25.17 -38.47 8.66
CA THR A 203 23.76 -38.48 9.08
C THR A 203 23.56 -37.96 10.50
N GLY A 204 22.37 -37.42 10.78
CA GLY A 204 21.76 -37.34 12.12
C GLY A 204 22.09 -36.07 12.91
N ARG A 205 21.34 -35.63 13.92
CA ARG A 205 20.10 -36.07 14.58
C ARG A 205 19.63 -34.89 15.48
N ARG A 206 18.36 -34.91 15.88
CA ARG A 206 17.62 -33.96 16.76
C ARG A 206 18.28 -33.59 18.10
N ALA A 207 17.97 -32.38 18.58
CA ALA A 207 17.39 -32.01 19.89
C ALA A 207 17.08 -30.49 19.80
N ASP A 208 15.84 -29.99 19.87
CA ASP A 208 14.91 -29.87 21.00
C ASP A 208 15.53 -29.14 22.21
N GLU A 209 15.29 -27.83 22.30
CA GLU A 209 15.37 -27.11 23.58
C GLU A 209 14.46 -25.86 23.55
N THR A 210 13.32 -26.01 24.21
CA THR A 210 12.45 -24.95 24.72
C THR A 210 13.16 -24.10 25.77
N VAL A 211 13.10 -22.78 25.64
CA VAL A 211 13.46 -21.85 26.73
C VAL A 211 12.22 -21.05 27.12
N THR A 212 11.77 -21.28 28.35
CA THR A 212 10.70 -20.57 29.05
C THR A 212 11.19 -19.30 29.73
N VAL A 213 10.23 -18.37 29.86
CA VAL A 213 10.28 -17.00 30.36
C VAL A 213 10.70 -16.89 31.83
N ALA A 214 11.42 -15.82 32.18
CA ALA A 214 11.43 -15.27 33.53
C ALA A 214 11.10 -13.76 33.47
N VAL A 215 10.05 -13.39 34.20
CA VAL A 215 9.60 -12.02 34.49
C VAL A 215 10.23 -11.63 35.81
N GLU A 216 10.91 -10.49 35.87
CA GLU A 216 11.28 -9.83 37.14
C GLU A 216 10.56 -8.49 37.23
N GLU A 217 9.67 -8.40 38.22
CA GLU A 217 9.05 -7.17 38.72
C GLU A 217 9.84 -6.60 39.91
N GLU A 218 9.59 -5.30 40.17
CA GLU A 218 9.72 -4.51 41.41
C GLU A 218 10.91 -3.53 41.55
N PRO A 219 10.80 -2.46 42.38
CA PRO A 219 9.60 -1.75 42.87
C PRO A 219 9.67 -0.20 42.76
N ARG A 220 8.50 0.43 42.96
CA ARG A 220 8.31 1.88 43.18
C ARG A 220 8.91 2.33 44.52
N VAL A 221 9.62 3.44 44.50
CA VAL A 221 9.98 4.24 45.71
C VAL A 221 9.02 5.43 45.82
N ARG A 222 8.58 5.67 47.06
CA ARG A 222 7.62 6.69 47.49
C ARG A 222 8.15 8.11 47.42
#